data_AF-A0A919XM30-F1
#
_entry.id   AF-A0A919XM30-F1
#
_cell.length_a   1.000
_cell.length_b   1.000
_cell.length_c   1.000
_cell.angle_alpha   90.00
_cell.angle_beta   90.00
_cell.angle_gamma   90.00
#
_symmetry.space_group_name_H-M   'P 1'
#
loop_
_entity.id
_entity.type
_entity.pdbx_description
1 polymer ?
#
loop_
_entity_poly.entity_id
_entity_poly.type
_entity_poly.pdbx_seq_one_letter_code
_entity_poly.pdbx_strand_id
1 'polypeptide(L)'
;MVDKNVSLGNSIDEILLIYQNILQNPSFKMYEENANRLDQLYEDVKNQPITSEDKVKIAQILELNEQVIQVILNEKVMLSQEIIMFEKKKQATNYYGKLSNTYDVGAFFVDFKSK
;
A
#
# COMPACT_ATOMS: atom_id res chain seq x y z
N MET A 1 30.04 -40.46 5.72
CA MET A 1 29.99 -39.03 5.38
C MET A 1 28.52 -38.72 5.15
N VAL A 2 27.91 -37.93 6.03
CA VAL A 2 26.48 -37.62 5.95
C VAL A 2 26.33 -36.47 4.97
N ASP A 3 25.75 -36.77 3.81
CA ASP A 3 25.32 -35.79 2.83
C ASP A 3 24.32 -34.84 3.48
N LYS A 4 24.80 -33.65 3.87
CA LYS A 4 23.96 -32.52 4.26
C LYS A 4 23.38 -31.82 3.01
N ASN A 5 22.86 -32.60 2.06
CA ASN A 5 21.93 -32.08 1.05
C ASN A 5 20.50 -32.16 1.59
N VAL A 6 20.30 -31.62 2.80
CA VAL A 6 18.96 -31.32 3.28
C VAL A 6 18.56 -30.03 2.57
N SER A 7 17.87 -30.21 1.45
CA SER A 7 17.10 -29.21 0.73
C SER A 7 16.17 -28.46 1.70
N LEU A 8 16.69 -27.43 2.38
CA LEU A 8 15.85 -26.27 2.70
C LEU A 8 15.44 -25.69 1.35
N GLY A 9 14.13 -25.63 1.09
CA GLY A 9 13.59 -24.96 -0.08
C GLY A 9 14.30 -23.62 -0.26
N ASN A 10 14.86 -23.41 -1.46
CA ASN A 10 15.78 -22.35 -1.78
C ASN A 10 15.17 -21.00 -1.34
N SER A 11 15.83 -20.22 -0.48
CA SER A 11 15.28 -18.94 0.01
C SER A 11 14.83 -18.02 -1.14
N ILE A 12 15.47 -18.16 -2.30
CA ILE A 12 15.12 -17.50 -3.56
C ILE A 12 13.73 -17.92 -4.06
N ASP A 13 13.38 -19.20 -3.99
CA ASP A 13 12.04 -19.70 -4.35
C ASP A 13 10.97 -19.13 -3.42
N GLU A 14 11.27 -19.00 -2.13
CA GLU A 14 10.35 -18.40 -1.17
C GLU A 14 10.15 -16.91 -1.43
N ILE A 15 11.23 -16.17 -1.73
CA ILE A 15 11.14 -14.76 -2.14
C ILE A 15 10.25 -14.62 -3.37
N LEU A 16 10.46 -15.46 -4.39
CA LEU A 16 9.69 -15.43 -5.63
C LEU A 16 8.20 -15.70 -5.37
N LEU A 17 7.88 -16.66 -4.52
CA LEU A 17 6.50 -16.96 -4.14
C LEU A 17 5.84 -15.82 -3.36
N ILE A 18 6.58 -15.16 -2.46
CA ILE A 18 6.07 -13.98 -1.74
C ILE A 18 5.72 -12.86 -2.71
N TYR A 19 6.60 -12.53 -3.66
CA TYR A 19 6.32 -11.49 -4.65
C TYR A 19 5.13 -11.84 -5.54
N GLN A 20 4.99 -13.11 -5.96
CA GLN A 20 3.81 -13.56 -6.71
C GLN A 20 2.53 -13.41 -5.89
N ASN A 21 2.55 -13.75 -4.60
CA ASN A 21 1.40 -13.60 -3.72
C ASN A 21 1.02 -12.13 -3.49
N ILE A 22 2.01 -11.24 -3.33
CA ILE A 22 1.77 -9.79 -3.22
C ILE A 22 1.08 -9.30 -4.49
N LEU A 23 1.52 -9.73 -5.67
CA LEU A 23 0.94 -9.30 -6.94
C LEU A 23 -0.45 -9.87 -7.24
N GLN A 24 -0.90 -10.93 -6.54
CA GLN A 24 -2.29 -11.40 -6.67
C GLN A 24 -3.31 -10.40 -6.09
N ASN A 25 -2.94 -9.71 -5.01
CA ASN A 25 -3.75 -8.63 -4.44
C ASN A 25 -2.83 -7.48 -4.01
N PRO A 26 -2.37 -6.67 -4.97
CA PRO A 26 -1.28 -5.76 -4.74
C PRO A 26 -1.77 -4.56 -3.92
N SER A 27 -1.23 -4.46 -2.72
CA SER A 27 -1.46 -3.36 -1.79
C SER A 27 -0.22 -3.14 -0.94
N PHE A 28 -0.01 -1.91 -0.50
CA PHE A 28 1.07 -1.57 0.42
C PHE A 28 1.03 -2.42 1.69
N LYS A 29 -0.18 -2.66 2.23
CA LYS A 29 -0.38 -3.48 3.42
C LYS A 29 0.13 -4.91 3.24
N MET A 30 -0.17 -5.55 2.12
CA MET A 30 0.28 -6.91 1.84
C MET A 30 1.80 -7.00 1.73
N TYR A 31 2.45 -5.97 1.15
CA TYR A 31 3.90 -5.86 1.15
C TYR A 31 4.47 -5.70 2.56
N GLU A 32 3.90 -4.81 3.37
CA GLU A 32 4.34 -4.54 4.74
C GLU A 32 4.27 -5.78 5.63
N GLU A 33 3.20 -6.59 5.51
CA GLU A 33 3.04 -7.84 6.25
C GLU A 33 4.15 -8.86 5.95
N ASN A 34 4.74 -8.81 4.75
CA ASN A 34 5.78 -9.74 4.30
C ASN A 34 7.20 -9.15 4.34
N ALA A 35 7.35 -7.85 4.60
CA ALA A 35 8.63 -7.15 4.52
C ALA A 35 9.70 -7.76 5.45
N ASN A 36 9.35 -8.00 6.72
CA ASN A 36 10.28 -8.62 7.68
C ASN A 36 10.74 -10.02 7.24
N ARG A 37 9.86 -10.79 6.58
CA ARG A 37 10.21 -12.13 6.08
C ARG A 37 11.12 -12.03 4.86
N LEU A 38 10.83 -11.10 3.95
CA LEU A 38 11.68 -10.81 2.80
C LEU A 38 13.09 -10.40 3.24
N ASP A 39 13.22 -9.52 4.23
CA ASP A 39 14.52 -9.08 4.77
C ASP A 39 15.34 -10.27 5.31
N GLN A 40 14.71 -11.18 6.05
CA GLN A 40 15.35 -12.40 6.52
C GLN A 40 15.82 -13.27 5.37
N LEU A 41 14.96 -13.49 4.37
CA LEU A 41 15.29 -14.32 3.22
C LEU A 41 16.42 -13.71 2.39
N TYR A 42 16.47 -12.39 2.23
CA TYR A 42 17.56 -11.72 1.53
C TYR A 42 18.91 -11.86 2.26
N GLU A 43 18.91 -11.77 3.60
CA GLU A 43 20.12 -12.04 4.38
C GLU A 43 20.54 -13.53 4.31
N ASP A 44 19.59 -14.46 4.25
CA ASP A 44 19.88 -15.87 4.03
C ASP A 44 20.54 -16.11 2.65
N VAL A 45 20.00 -15.51 1.59
CA VAL A 45 20.54 -15.62 0.22
C VAL A 45 21.95 -15.04 0.12
N LYS A 46 22.22 -13.93 0.80
CA LYS A 46 23.53 -13.26 0.78
C LYS A 46 24.68 -14.16 1.26
N ASN A 47 24.38 -15.11 2.16
CA ASN A 47 25.37 -16.01 2.74
C ASN A 47 25.47 -17.37 2.01
N GLN A 48 24.68 -17.57 0.94
CA GLN A 48 24.61 -18.82 0.21
C GLN A 48 25.32 -18.75 -1.15
N PRO A 49 25.92 -19.87 -1.61
CA PRO A 49 26.51 -19.94 -2.94
C PRO A 49 25.42 -19.88 -4.02
N ILE A 50 25.48 -18.89 -4.90
CA ILE A 50 24.51 -18.67 -5.97
C ILE A 50 24.84 -19.52 -7.19
N THR A 51 23.91 -20.37 -7.61
CA THR A 51 24.03 -21.18 -8.83
C THR A 51 23.58 -20.41 -10.08
N SER A 52 23.79 -20.98 -11.28
CA SER A 52 23.30 -20.36 -12.52
C SER A 52 21.77 -20.34 -12.63
N GLU A 53 21.08 -21.33 -12.04
CA GLU A 53 19.60 -21.37 -12.01
C GLU A 53 19.04 -20.26 -11.11
N ASP A 54 19.69 -20.04 -9.97
CA ASP A 54 19.34 -18.97 -9.03
C ASP A 54 19.40 -17.59 -9.66
N LYS A 55 20.37 -17.34 -10.56
CA LYS A 55 20.47 -16.06 -11.28
C LYS A 55 19.25 -15.76 -12.14
N VAL A 56 18.65 -16.78 -12.75
CA VAL A 56 17.42 -16.62 -13.55
C VAL A 56 16.26 -16.23 -12.64
N LYS A 57 16.13 -16.88 -11.49
CA LYS A 57 15.10 -16.56 -10.49
C LYS A 57 15.29 -15.18 -9.88
N ILE A 58 16.53 -14.77 -9.60
CA ILE A 58 16.86 -13.42 -9.12
C ILE A 58 16.45 -12.36 -10.14
N ALA A 59 16.69 -12.60 -11.44
CA ALA A 59 16.22 -11.69 -12.49
C ALA A 59 14.69 -11.55 -12.49
N GLN A 60 13.96 -12.66 -12.32
CA GLN A 60 12.50 -12.63 -12.20
C GLN A 60 12.05 -11.87 -10.93
N ILE A 61 12.70 -12.09 -9.79
CA ILE A 61 12.41 -11.37 -8.54
C ILE A 61 12.59 -9.87 -8.73
N LEU A 62 13.62 -9.42 -9.45
CA LEU A 62 13.84 -8.01 -9.74
C LEU A 62 12.67 -7.41 -10.55
N GLU A 63 12.21 -8.11 -11.59
CA GLU A 63 11.06 -7.67 -12.38
C GLU A 63 9.78 -7.59 -11.53
N LEU A 64 9.52 -8.59 -10.69
CA LEU A 64 8.34 -8.59 -9.80
C LEU A 64 8.43 -7.47 -8.76
N ASN A 65 9.63 -7.21 -8.22
CA ASN A 65 9.85 -6.14 -7.27
C ASN A 65 9.59 -4.76 -7.90
N GLU A 66 10.02 -4.55 -9.15
CA GLU A 66 9.72 -3.32 -9.88
C GLU A 66 8.21 -3.13 -10.08
N GLN A 67 7.49 -4.20 -10.44
CA GLN A 67 6.03 -4.16 -10.55
C GLN A 67 5.36 -3.80 -9.22
N VAL A 68 5.78 -4.40 -8.11
CA VAL A 68 5.26 -4.06 -6.78
C VAL A 68 5.52 -2.60 -6.44
N ILE A 69 6.72 -2.08 -6.71
CA ILE A 69 7.04 -0.66 -6.50
C ILE A 69 6.09 0.23 -7.30
N GLN A 70 5.84 -0.07 -8.57
CA GLN A 70 4.91 0.72 -9.39
C GLN A 70 3.49 0.71 -8.84
N VAL A 71 2.99 -0.43 -8.35
CA VAL A 71 1.65 -0.48 -7.74
C VAL A 71 1.59 0.37 -6.47
N ILE A 72 2.58 0.25 -5.58
CA ILE A 72 2.64 1.03 -4.34
C ILE A 72 2.73 2.54 -4.65
N LEU A 73 3.49 2.94 -5.67
CA LEU A 73 3.58 4.35 -6.08
C LEU A 73 2.23 4.86 -6.59
N ASN A 74 1.51 4.05 -7.36
CA ASN A 74 0.17 4.42 -7.84
C ASN A 74 -0.83 4.52 -6.68
N GLU A 75 -0.81 3.58 -5.73
CA GLU A 75 -1.64 3.63 -4.52
C GLU A 75 -1.38 4.91 -3.71
N LYS A 76 -0.11 5.28 -3.53
CA LYS A 76 0.28 6.54 -2.88
C LYS A 76 -0.31 7.76 -3.59
N VAL A 77 -0.29 7.80 -4.91
CA VAL A 77 -0.87 8.91 -5.70
C VAL A 77 -2.38 8.99 -5.49
N MET A 78 -3.08 7.85 -5.54
CA MET A 78 -4.54 7.79 -5.31
C MET A 78 -4.91 8.29 -3.92
N LEU A 79 -4.24 7.79 -2.87
CA LEU A 79 -4.46 8.23 -1.49
C LEU A 79 -4.18 9.73 -1.32
N SER A 80 -3.14 10.25 -1.97
CA SER A 80 -2.83 11.69 -1.93
C SER A 80 -3.95 12.53 -2.54
N GLN A 81 -4.54 12.08 -3.65
CA GLN A 81 -5.68 12.75 -4.27
C GLN A 81 -6.94 12.69 -3.40
N GLU A 82 -7.19 11.56 -2.74
CA GLU A 82 -8.30 11.42 -1.79
C GLU A 82 -8.16 12.39 -0.62
N ILE A 83 -6.96 12.51 -0.03
CA ILE A 83 -6.69 13.47 1.06
C ILE A 83 -7.04 14.89 0.62
N ILE A 84 -6.58 15.32 -0.57
CA ILE A 84 -6.89 16.65 -1.11
C ILE A 84 -8.40 16.81 -1.29
N MET A 85 -9.10 15.78 -1.77
CA MET A 85 -10.55 15.82 -1.94
C MET A 85 -11.27 15.95 -0.58
N PHE A 86 -10.83 15.20 0.44
CA PHE A 86 -11.36 15.28 1.79
C PHE A 86 -11.12 16.65 2.41
N GLU A 87 -9.95 17.26 2.22
CA GLU A 87 -9.68 18.62 2.68
C GLU A 87 -10.58 19.65 2.01
N LYS A 88 -10.78 19.55 0.69
CA LYS A 88 -11.73 20.41 -0.05
C LYS A 88 -13.15 20.24 0.46
N LYS A 89 -13.61 19.00 0.69
CA LYS A 89 -14.92 18.72 1.28
C LYS A 89 -15.05 19.33 2.67
N LYS A 90 -14.05 19.16 3.54
CA LYS A 90 -14.02 19.74 4.89
C LYS A 90 -14.09 21.27 4.85
N GLN A 91 -13.34 21.91 3.96
CA GLN A 91 -13.39 23.37 3.76
C GLN A 91 -14.77 23.82 3.30
N ALA A 92 -15.38 23.13 2.34
CA ALA A 92 -16.73 23.43 1.87
C ALA A 92 -17.76 23.29 3.00
N THR A 93 -17.76 22.17 3.73
CA THR A 93 -18.66 21.95 4.88
C THR A 93 -18.47 23.02 5.96
N ASN A 94 -17.22 23.42 6.26
CA ASN A 94 -16.94 24.51 7.20
C ASN A 94 -17.43 25.87 6.68
N TYR A 95 -17.36 26.13 5.37
CA TYR A 95 -17.87 27.34 4.76
C TYR A 95 -19.40 27.42 4.86
N TYR A 96 -20.10 26.33 4.55
CA TYR A 96 -21.55 26.24 4.72
C TYR A 96 -21.98 26.28 6.19
N GLY A 97 -21.26 25.62 7.10
CA GLY A 97 -21.53 25.67 8.54
C GLY A 97 -21.28 27.07 9.15
N LYS A 98 -20.29 27.80 8.63
CA LYS A 98 -20.11 29.22 8.97
C LYS A 98 -21.25 30.06 8.43
N LEU A 99 -21.62 29.93 7.16
CA LEU A 99 -22.78 30.65 6.60
C LEU A 99 -24.06 30.34 7.38
N SER A 100 -24.35 29.08 7.72
CA SER A 100 -25.53 28.72 8.52
C SER A 100 -25.49 29.32 9.93
N ASN A 101 -24.33 29.39 10.57
CA ASN A 101 -24.17 30.09 11.86
C ASN A 101 -24.14 31.62 11.74
N THR A 102 -23.89 32.18 10.54
CA THR A 102 -23.99 33.62 10.30
C THR A 102 -25.43 34.04 9.97
N TYR A 103 -26.30 33.10 9.60
CA TYR A 103 -27.75 33.27 9.46
C TYR A 103 -28.55 32.93 10.73
N ASP A 104 -27.86 32.71 11.87
CA ASP A 104 -28.48 32.74 13.20
C ASP A 104 -28.41 34.15 13.83
N VAL A 105 -28.47 35.18 12.97
CA VAL A 105 -28.91 36.52 13.37
C VAL A 105 -30.40 36.54 13.09
N GLY A 106 -31.17 36.49 14.19
CA GLY A 106 -32.61 36.23 14.18
C GLY A 106 -33.46 37.06 13.21
N ALA A 107 -34.66 36.51 12.98
CA ALA A 107 -35.79 37.06 12.20
C ALA A 107 -36.02 36.41 10.84
N PHE A 108 -36.55 35.18 10.82
CA PHE A 108 -37.41 34.71 9.72
C PHE A 108 -38.64 33.91 10.21
N PHE A 109 -39.16 34.24 11.40
CA PHE A 109 -40.56 33.98 11.74
C PHE A 109 -41.33 35.28 11.55
N VAL A 110 -41.70 35.57 10.30
CA VAL A 110 -42.66 36.65 10.02
C VAL A 110 -44.05 36.07 10.32
N ASP A 111 -44.59 36.48 11.46
CA ASP A 111 -45.94 36.19 11.94
C ASP A 111 -46.97 36.59 10.86
N PHE A 112 -47.52 35.62 10.13
CA PHE A 112 -48.68 35.84 9.27
C PHE A 112 -49.95 35.88 10.13
N LYS A 113 -50.21 37.03 10.78
CA LYS A 113 -51.57 37.39 11.16
C LYS A 113 -52.25 38.12 10.01
N SER A 114 -53.01 37.37 9.21
CA SER A 114 -54.02 37.98 8.34
C SER A 114 -55.28 38.22 9.17
N LYS A 115 -55.76 39.46 9.14
CA LYS A 115 -57.09 39.87 9.63
C LYS A 115 -58.21 39.15 8.87
#